data_AF-A0A920SPN6-F1
#
_entry.id   AF-A0A920SPN6-F1
#
_cell.length_a   1.000
_cell.length_b   1.000
_cell.length_c   1.000
_cell.angle_alpha   90.00
_cell.angle_beta   90.00
_cell.angle_gamma   90.00
#
_symmetry.space_group_name_H-M   'P 1'
#
loop_
_entity.id
_entity.type
_entity.pdbx_description
1 polymer ?
#
loop_
_entity_poly.entity_id
_entity_poly.type
_entity_poly.pdbx_seq_one_letter_code
_entity_poly.pdbx_strand_id
1 'polypeptide(L)'
;MNLPIQRGISAEGILIVIGRSGLSASGLSSPGIDPTSLDTGEGSVVIRNADDRTWVLIVGGDDEGLMAAARLFSGVLPHTRTSQLQNWTQLLKTFQML
;
A
#
# COMPACT_ATOMS: atom_id res chain seq x y z
N MET A 1 -15.10 4.14 3.80
CA MET A 1 -13.93 4.91 4.26
C MET A 1 -13.15 5.35 3.02
N ASN A 2 -13.04 6.65 2.77
CA ASN A 2 -12.22 7.20 1.69
C ASN A 2 -10.80 7.39 2.22
N LEU A 3 -9.94 6.41 1.99
CA LEU A 3 -8.50 6.63 2.15
C LEU A 3 -8.07 7.65 1.07
N PRO A 4 -7.18 8.61 1.37
CA PRO A 4 -6.63 9.55 0.38
C PRO A 4 -5.63 8.84 -0.53
N ILE A 5 -6.07 7.75 -1.14
CA ILE A 5 -5.32 6.91 -2.05
C ILE A 5 -6.02 7.06 -3.39
N GLN A 6 -5.34 7.67 -4.34
CA GLN A 6 -5.79 7.67 -5.73
C GLN A 6 -5.88 6.21 -6.19
N ARG A 7 -7.07 5.80 -6.62
CA ARG A 7 -7.30 4.47 -7.18
C ARG A 7 -7.30 4.54 -8.69
N GLY A 8 -6.77 3.49 -9.31
CA GLY A 8 -6.63 3.41 -10.76
C GLY A 8 -5.18 3.59 -11.23
N ILE A 9 -5.01 3.60 -12.54
CA ILE A 9 -3.70 3.66 -13.19
C ILE A 9 -3.49 5.12 -13.61
N SER A 10 -2.68 5.85 -12.84
CA SER A 10 -2.19 7.19 -13.21
C SER A 10 -1.06 7.07 -14.23
N ALA A 11 -0.87 8.07 -15.09
CA ALA A 11 0.31 8.14 -15.96
C ALA A 11 1.60 8.41 -15.17
N GLU A 12 1.49 9.06 -14.00
CA GLU A 12 2.61 9.49 -13.18
C GLU A 12 2.55 8.94 -11.75
N GLY A 13 3.71 8.77 -11.12
CA GLY A 13 3.87 8.38 -9.71
C GLY A 13 4.18 6.89 -9.49
N ILE A 14 4.35 6.51 -8.21
CA ILE A 14 4.56 5.12 -7.80
C ILE A 14 3.20 4.40 -7.78
N LEU A 15 3.09 3.29 -8.51
CA LEU A 15 1.89 2.45 -8.45
C LEU A 15 2.06 1.36 -7.39
N ILE A 16 1.08 1.28 -6.48
CA ILE A 16 0.97 0.19 -5.51
C ILE A 16 -0.10 -0.78 -6.01
N VAL A 17 0.31 -1.98 -6.35
CA VAL A 17 -0.54 -3.04 -6.91
C VAL A 17 -0.72 -4.12 -5.86
N ILE A 18 -1.97 -4.42 -5.52
CA ILE A 18 -2.32 -5.35 -4.44
C ILE A 18 -3.09 -6.54 -5.01
N GLY A 19 -2.59 -7.75 -4.74
CA GLY A 19 -3.22 -9.01 -5.08
C GLY A 19 -3.17 -9.35 -6.58
N ARG A 20 -3.61 -10.57 -6.89
CA ARG A 20 -3.63 -11.11 -8.27
C ARG A 20 -4.55 -10.32 -9.21
N SER A 21 -5.70 -9.88 -8.72
CA SER A 21 -6.64 -9.07 -9.50
C SER A 21 -6.07 -7.69 -9.82
N GLY A 22 -5.41 -7.03 -8.86
CA GLY A 22 -4.69 -5.78 -9.09
C GLY A 22 -3.57 -5.95 -10.11
N LEU A 23 -2.80 -7.04 -10.00
CA LEU A 23 -1.73 -7.35 -10.95
C LEU A 23 -2.27 -7.56 -12.36
N SER A 24 -3.33 -8.36 -12.53
CA SER A 24 -3.98 -8.57 -13.82
C SER A 24 -4.56 -7.28 -14.40
N ALA A 25 -5.17 -6.42 -13.58
CA ALA A 25 -5.74 -5.15 -14.03
C ALA A 25 -4.67 -4.10 -14.36
N SER A 26 -3.46 -4.22 -13.82
CA SER A 26 -2.39 -3.25 -14.01
C SER A 26 -1.82 -3.23 -15.43
N GLY A 27 -1.98 -4.32 -16.19
CA GLY A 27 -1.40 -4.47 -17.52
C GLY A 27 0.13 -4.63 -17.54
N LEU A 28 0.78 -4.75 -16.39
CA LEU A 28 2.24 -4.93 -16.29
C LEU A 28 2.63 -6.30 -16.84
N SER A 29 3.34 -6.30 -17.98
CA SER A 29 3.67 -7.52 -18.73
C SER A 29 4.73 -8.39 -18.06
N SER A 30 5.69 -7.77 -17.35
CA SER A 30 6.80 -8.46 -16.70
C SER A 30 6.94 -8.02 -15.24
N PRO A 31 6.10 -8.56 -14.33
CA PRO A 31 6.15 -8.19 -12.91
C PRO A 31 7.37 -8.72 -12.17
N GLY A 32 8.10 -9.67 -12.77
CA GLY A 32 9.26 -10.31 -12.17
C GLY A 32 8.95 -11.05 -10.86
N ILE A 33 7.68 -11.40 -10.65
CA ILE A 33 7.18 -12.33 -9.65
C ILE A 33 5.97 -13.02 -10.25
N ASP A 34 5.91 -14.35 -10.14
CA ASP A 34 4.74 -15.14 -10.50
C ASP A 34 4.00 -15.50 -9.21
N PRO A 35 2.79 -14.96 -8.96
CA PRO A 35 2.06 -15.30 -7.74
C PRO A 35 1.70 -16.79 -7.63
N THR A 36 1.70 -17.53 -8.75
CA THR A 36 1.39 -18.97 -8.75
C THR A 36 2.57 -19.84 -8.33
N SER A 37 3.78 -19.26 -8.26
CA SER A 37 4.97 -19.95 -7.75
C SER A 37 5.16 -19.82 -6.24
N LEU A 38 4.26 -19.12 -5.55
CA LEU A 38 4.29 -18.93 -4.10
C LEU A 38 3.51 -20.06 -3.42
N ASP A 39 4.04 -20.55 -2.30
CA ASP A 39 3.38 -21.56 -1.48
C ASP A 39 2.13 -20.99 -0.78
N THR A 40 1.29 -21.89 -0.26
CA THR A 40 0.15 -21.54 0.60
C THR A 40 0.61 -20.74 1.82
N GLY A 41 -0.02 -19.61 2.08
CA GLY A 41 0.36 -18.66 3.14
C GLY A 41 1.59 -17.80 2.82
N GLU A 42 2.24 -17.99 1.66
CA GLU A 42 3.40 -17.20 1.26
C GLU A 42 3.00 -15.89 0.57
N GLY A 43 3.64 -14.80 1.01
CA GLY A 43 3.44 -13.46 0.50
C GLY A 43 4.74 -12.82 0.04
N SER A 44 4.68 -12.00 -1.00
CA SER A 44 5.85 -11.29 -1.54
C SER A 44 5.57 -9.80 -1.76
N VAL A 45 6.56 -8.97 -1.45
CA VAL A 45 6.60 -7.54 -1.77
C VAL A 45 7.76 -7.32 -2.72
N VAL A 46 7.47 -6.85 -3.93
CA VAL A 46 8.48 -6.65 -4.98
C VAL A 46 8.43 -5.22 -5.49
N ILE A 47 9.59 -4.57 -5.55
CA ILE A 47 9.75 -3.27 -6.22
C ILE A 47 10.28 -3.52 -7.63
N ARG A 48 9.59 -3.00 -8.64
CA ARG A 48 10.00 -3.08 -10.04
C ARG A 48 10.05 -1.70 -10.68
N ASN A 49 11.04 -1.49 -11.53
CA ASN A 49 11.09 -0.35 -12.44
C ASN A 49 10.77 -0.86 -13.84
N ALA A 50 9.64 -0.42 -14.40
CA ALA A 50 9.16 -0.80 -15.72
C ALA A 50 8.33 0.35 -16.28
N ASP A 51 8.37 0.56 -17.60
CA ASP A 51 7.66 1.65 -18.28
C ASP A 51 7.99 3.03 -17.69
N ASP A 52 9.27 3.28 -17.42
CA ASP A 52 9.80 4.50 -16.78
C ASP A 52 9.14 4.85 -15.43
N ARG A 53 8.61 3.83 -14.74
CA ARG A 53 7.85 3.98 -13.50
C ARG A 53 8.24 2.95 -12.46
N THR A 54 8.17 3.33 -11.19
CA THR A 54 8.32 2.43 -10.05
C THR A 54 6.98 1.81 -9.67
N TRP A 55 7.00 0.49 -9.49
CA TRP A 55 5.88 -0.34 -9.13
C TRP A 55 6.19 -1.05 -7.82
N VAL A 56 5.25 -1.02 -6.88
CA VAL A 56 5.29 -1.82 -5.66
C VAL A 56 4.21 -2.87 -5.78
N LEU A 57 4.61 -4.12 -5.94
CA LEU A 57 3.73 -5.26 -6.10
C LEU A 57 3.62 -5.98 -4.75
N ILE A 58 2.39 -6.16 -4.28
CA ILE A 58 2.08 -6.89 -3.04
C ILE A 58 1.20 -8.07 -3.46
N VAL A 59 1.76 -9.28 -3.45
CA VAL A 59 1.11 -10.49 -3.96
C VAL A 59 1.21 -11.62 -2.94
N GLY A 60 0.35 -12.62 -3.04
CA GLY A 60 0.44 -13.86 -2.27
C GLY A 60 -0.06 -15.04 -3.09
N GLY A 61 0.37 -16.24 -2.71
CA GLY A 61 -0.11 -17.49 -3.30
C GLY A 61 -1.62 -17.69 -3.08
N ASP A 62 -2.11 -17.21 -1.93
CA ASP A 62 -3.51 -17.16 -1.52
C ASP A 62 -3.82 -15.88 -0.73
N ASP A 63 -5.02 -15.82 -0.14
CA ASP A 63 -5.47 -14.66 0.65
C ASP A 63 -4.68 -14.50 1.97
N GLU A 64 -4.21 -15.59 2.56
CA GLU A 64 -3.38 -15.56 3.78
C GLU A 64 -1.99 -15.00 3.47
N GLY A 65 -1.36 -15.49 2.40
CA GLY A 65 -0.10 -14.98 1.89
C GLY A 65 -0.20 -13.51 1.47
N LEU A 66 -1.29 -13.11 0.82
CA LEU A 66 -1.52 -11.71 0.47
C LEU A 66 -1.59 -10.83 1.73
N MET A 67 -2.28 -11.30 2.77
CA MET A 67 -2.34 -10.60 4.06
C MET A 67 -0.96 -10.51 4.73
N ALA A 68 -0.15 -11.57 4.65
CA ALA A 68 1.23 -11.56 5.14
C ALA A 68 2.09 -10.51 4.41
N ALA A 69 2.03 -10.47 3.08
CA ALA A 69 2.73 -9.46 2.27
C ALA A 69 2.27 -8.03 2.58
N ALA A 70 0.96 -7.82 2.72
CA ALA A 70 0.40 -6.51 3.06
C ALA A 70 0.87 -6.01 4.44
N ARG A 71 1.02 -6.92 5.42
CA ARG A 71 1.58 -6.60 6.75
C ARG A 71 3.06 -6.25 6.68
N LEU A 72 3.85 -6.96 5.88
CA LEU A 72 5.26 -6.62 5.65
C LEU A 72 5.40 -5.23 5.03
N PHE A 73 4.59 -4.94 4.00
CA PHE A 73 4.58 -3.63 3.36
C PHE A 73 4.14 -2.51 4.31
N SER A 74 3.07 -2.70 5.08
CA SER A 74 2.60 -1.68 6.02
C SER A 74 3.59 -1.43 7.16
N GLY A 75 4.37 -2.45 7.56
CA GLY A 75 5.40 -2.34 8.58
C GLY A 75 6.57 -1.43 8.21
N VAL A 76 6.79 -1.15 6.93
CA VAL A 76 7.86 -0.23 6.46
C VAL A 76 7.36 1.18 6.13
N LEU A 77 6.05 1.43 6.22
CA LEU A 77 5.49 2.77 6.05
C LEU A 77 5.66 3.60 7.34
N PRO A 78 6.02 4.89 7.25
CA PRO A 78 6.12 5.75 8.42
C PRO A 78 4.79 5.81 9.18
N HIS A 79 4.87 5.83 10.52
CA HIS A 79 3.78 5.69 11.48
C HIS A 79 2.37 6.09 10.99
N THR A 80 1.44 5.14 10.98
CA THR A 80 -0.01 5.42 10.92
C THR A 80 -0.49 5.95 12.28
N ARG A 81 -0.07 7.16 12.68
CA ARG A 81 -0.85 7.87 13.69
C ARG A 81 -2.17 8.23 13.01
N THR A 82 -3.24 7.51 13.32
CA THR A 82 -4.59 8.07 13.20
C THR A 82 -4.55 9.35 14.03
N SER A 83 -4.59 10.51 13.37
CA SER A 83 -4.71 11.80 14.04
C SER A 83 -6.05 11.87 14.77
N GLN A 84 -6.13 11.21 15.92
CA GLN A 84 -7.11 11.48 16.95
C GLN A 84 -6.31 12.10 18.09
N LEU A 85 -6.62 13.37 18.39
CA LEU A 85 -6.18 14.13 19.57
C LEU A 85 -4.78 14.77 19.52
N GLN A 86 -4.60 15.74 18.63
CA GLN A 86 -3.87 16.97 18.97
C GLN A 86 -4.75 18.10 18.43
N ASN A 87 -5.57 18.79 19.24
CA ASN A 87 -5.06 19.98 19.92
C ASN A 87 -5.98 20.60 21.00
N TRP A 88 -6.60 19.81 21.87
CA TRP A 88 -7.49 20.36 22.92
C TRP A 88 -6.76 21.31 23.89
N THR A 89 -5.47 21.07 24.14
CA THR A 89 -4.66 21.90 25.04
C THR A 89 -4.35 23.30 24.46
N GLN A 90 -4.34 23.48 23.14
CA GLN A 90 -4.12 24.79 22.51
C GLN A 90 -5.43 25.54 22.30
N LEU A 91 -6.55 24.84 22.05
CA LEU A 91 -7.89 25.42 22.10
C LEU A 91 -8.22 25.98 23.50
N LEU A 92 -7.88 25.25 24.56
CA LEU A 92 -8.07 25.73 25.94
C LEU A 92 -7.21 26.97 26.26
N LYS A 93 -5.98 27.05 25.74
CA LYS A 93 -5.13 28.24 25.89
C LYS A 93 -5.64 29.46 25.12
N THR A 94 -6.28 29.25 23.96
CA THR A 94 -6.90 30.34 23.19
C THR A 94 -8.17 30.87 23.85
N PHE A 95 -9.00 30.00 24.46
CA PHE A 95 -10.21 30.44 25.17
C PHE A 95 -9.96 31.04 26.55
N GLN A 96 -8.85 30.73 27.22
CA GLN A 96 -8.46 31.37 28.50
C GLN A 96 -7.77 32.73 28.34
N MET A 97 -7.55 33.19 27.10
CA MET A 97 -7.02 34.52 26.78
C MET A 97 -8.07 35.48 26.19
N LEU A 98 -9.37 35.15 26.32
CA LEU A 98 -10.50 36.05 26.08
C LEU A 98 -11.23 36.33 27.39
#